data_AF-A0A957ZFW2-F1
#
_entry.id   AF-A0A957ZFW2-F1
#
_cell.length_a   1.000
_cell.length_b   1.000
_cell.length_c   1.000
_cell.angle_alpha   90.00
_cell.angle_beta   90.00
_cell.angle_gamma   90.00
#
_symmetry.space_group_name_H-M   'P 1'
#
loop_
_entity.id
_entity.type
_entity.pdbx_description
1 polymer ?
#
loop_
_entity_poly.entity_id
_entity_poly.type
_entity_poly.pdbx_seq_one_letter_code
_entity_poly.pdbx_strand_id
1 'polypeptide(L)'
;MNSKDEDELQRRNRELSILNSIAQALHREIDLDRALNVVLAQVAELFGLRTGWIFLVHEETDETYLAASLNLPPGLADHPALMAGDCYCLDTYQAGDLAGAANVNIITCTRLKKLVSGS
;
A
#
# COMPACT_ATOMS: atom_id res chain seq x y z
N MET A 1 13.18 -38.55 -34.22
CA MET A 1 13.61 -37.15 -34.39
C MET A 1 12.41 -36.26 -34.06
N ASN A 2 11.96 -36.26 -32.78
CA ASN A 2 10.74 -35.54 -32.34
C ASN A 2 10.86 -35.06 -30.88
N SER A 3 11.60 -35.78 -30.02
CA SER A 3 11.74 -35.42 -28.60
C SER A 3 12.48 -34.10 -28.36
N LYS A 4 13.49 -33.75 -29.17
CA LYS A 4 14.27 -32.52 -28.96
C LYS A 4 13.44 -31.25 -29.24
N ASP A 5 12.56 -31.30 -30.23
CA ASP A 5 11.67 -30.19 -30.59
C ASP A 5 10.51 -30.07 -29.60
N GLU A 6 10.01 -31.20 -29.08
CA GLU A 6 9.03 -31.25 -27.99
C GLU A 6 9.61 -30.63 -26.70
N ASP A 7 10.85 -30.96 -26.34
CA ASP A 7 11.53 -30.40 -25.17
C ASP A 7 11.74 -28.88 -25.30
N GLU A 8 12.13 -28.41 -26.50
CA GLU A 8 12.31 -26.98 -26.78
C GLU A 8 10.98 -26.22 -26.76
N LEU A 9 9.90 -26.82 -27.26
CA LEU A 9 8.55 -26.25 -27.20
C LEU A 9 8.03 -26.16 -25.76
N GLN A 10 8.20 -27.22 -24.96
CA GLN A 10 7.83 -27.21 -23.54
C GLN A 10 8.60 -26.15 -22.77
N ARG A 11 9.91 -26.01 -23.03
CA ARG A 11 10.73 -24.99 -22.42
C ARG A 11 10.22 -23.58 -22.74
N ARG A 12 9.94 -23.28 -24.01
CA ARG A 12 9.39 -21.98 -24.43
C ARG A 12 8.03 -21.67 -23.80
N ASN A 13 7.14 -22.66 -23.73
CA ASN A 13 5.84 -22.50 -23.07
C ASN A 13 5.99 -22.19 -21.57
N ARG A 14 6.95 -22.83 -20.90
CA ARG A 14 7.23 -22.55 -19.49
C ARG A 14 7.78 -21.14 -19.28
N GLU A 15 8.73 -20.72 -20.12
CA GLU A 15 9.28 -19.35 -20.07
C GLU A 15 8.19 -18.29 -20.32
N LEU A 16 7.33 -18.50 -21.32
CA LEU A 16 6.18 -17.61 -21.61
C LEU A 16 5.17 -17.57 -20.46
N SER A 17 4.87 -18.71 -19.84
CA SER A 17 3.95 -18.77 -18.70
C SER A 17 4.48 -17.93 -17.52
N ILE A 18 5.76 -18.06 -17.19
CA ILE A 18 6.40 -17.28 -16.13
C ILE A 18 6.35 -15.78 -16.44
N LEU A 19 6.72 -15.37 -17.66
CA LEU A 19 6.66 -13.97 -18.07
C LEU A 19 5.23 -13.40 -18.02
N ASN A 20 4.23 -14.19 -18.41
CA ASN A 20 2.83 -13.78 -18.35
C ASN A 20 2.35 -13.63 -16.89
N SER A 21 2.74 -14.54 -15.99
CA SER A 21 2.44 -14.42 -14.56
C SER A 21 3.08 -13.17 -13.95
N ILE A 22 4.34 -12.87 -14.28
CA ILE A 22 5.02 -11.65 -13.83
C ILE A 22 4.30 -10.40 -14.38
N ALA A 23 3.97 -10.38 -15.67
CA ALA A 23 3.27 -9.26 -16.30
C ALA A 23 1.87 -9.03 -15.69
N GLN A 24 1.15 -10.09 -15.35
CA GLN A 24 -0.14 -10.00 -14.66
C GLN A 24 0.00 -9.50 -13.22
N ALA A 25 1.02 -9.96 -12.49
CA ALA A 25 1.29 -9.47 -11.14
C ALA A 25 1.59 -7.95 -11.17
N LEU A 26 2.49 -7.52 -12.07
CA LEU A 26 2.82 -6.11 -12.25
C LEU A 26 1.62 -5.25 -12.66
N HIS A 27 0.79 -5.72 -13.61
CA HIS A 27 -0.42 -4.97 -14.00
C HIS A 27 -1.41 -4.82 -12.85
N ARG A 28 -1.62 -5.88 -12.05
CA ARG A 28 -2.53 -5.83 -10.90
C ARG A 28 -2.07 -4.84 -9.84
N GLU A 29 -0.77 -4.78 -9.57
CA GLU A 29 -0.19 -3.79 -8.65
C GLU A 29 -0.40 -2.36 -9.18
N ILE A 30 -0.11 -2.12 -10.46
CA ILE A 30 -0.33 -0.80 -11.11
C ILE A 30 -1.82 -0.39 -11.05
N ASP A 31 -2.74 -1.35 -11.25
CA ASP A 31 -4.18 -1.08 -11.18
C ASP A 31 -4.63 -0.75 -9.75
N LEU A 32 -4.12 -1.47 -8.74
CA LEU A 32 -4.44 -1.21 -7.34
C LEU A 32 -3.91 0.16 -6.88
N ASP A 33 -2.64 0.46 -7.17
CA ASP A 33 -2.04 1.74 -6.82
C ASP A 33 -2.83 2.90 -7.42
N ARG A 34 -3.21 2.78 -8.70
CA ARG A 34 -4.01 3.80 -9.37
C ARG A 34 -5.39 3.94 -8.75
N ALA A 35 -6.07 2.83 -8.44
CA ALA A 35 -7.38 2.85 -7.82
C ALA A 35 -7.34 3.53 -6.44
N LEU A 36 -6.37 3.19 -5.60
CA LEU A 36 -6.23 3.75 -4.25
C LEU A 36 -5.95 5.25 -4.28
N ASN A 37 -5.10 5.72 -5.20
CA ASN A 37 -4.84 7.15 -5.36
C ASN A 37 -6.09 7.92 -5.83
N VAL A 38 -6.89 7.36 -6.74
CA VAL A 38 -8.15 7.97 -7.18
C VAL A 38 -9.17 8.03 -6.04
N VAL A 39 -9.36 6.93 -5.32
CA VAL A 39 -10.29 6.87 -4.18
C VAL A 39 -9.86 7.84 -3.09
N LEU A 40 -8.57 7.89 -2.74
CA LEU A 40 -8.06 8.81 -1.73
C LEU A 40 -8.33 10.27 -2.10
N ALA A 41 -8.13 10.65 -3.36
CA ALA A 41 -8.41 12.00 -3.84
C ALA A 41 -9.91 12.35 -3.71
N GLN A 42 -10.80 11.44 -4.13
CA GLN A 42 -12.25 11.65 -4.04
C GLN A 42 -12.76 11.74 -2.59
N VAL A 43 -12.24 10.89 -1.70
CA VAL A 43 -12.57 10.93 -0.27
C VAL A 43 -12.07 12.23 0.36
N ALA A 44 -10.84 12.64 0.05
CA ALA A 44 -10.30 13.89 0.56
C ALA A 44 -11.12 15.11 0.11
N GLU A 45 -11.52 15.14 -1.16
CA GLU A 45 -12.41 16.17 -1.70
C GLU A 45 -13.77 16.20 -0.97
N LEU A 46 -14.40 15.04 -0.78
CA LEU A 46 -15.69 14.91 -0.11
C LEU A 46 -15.67 15.45 1.32
N PHE A 47 -14.59 15.20 2.07
CA PHE A 47 -14.43 15.62 3.46
C PHE A 47 -13.69 16.96 3.63
N GLY A 48 -13.32 17.63 2.54
CA GLY A 48 -12.55 18.88 2.59
C GLY A 48 -11.15 18.73 3.21
N LEU A 49 -10.56 17.54 3.11
CA LEU A 49 -9.24 17.23 3.64
C LEU A 49 -8.15 17.67 2.66
N ARG A 50 -7.10 18.31 3.17
CA ARG A 50 -5.95 18.73 2.36
C ARG A 50 -4.90 17.64 2.19
N THR A 51 -4.85 16.69 3.12
CA THR A 51 -3.82 15.65 3.24
C THR A 51 -4.47 14.34 3.63
N GLY A 52 -3.96 13.22 3.12
CA GLY A 52 -4.39 11.88 3.52
C GLY A 52 -3.42 10.80 3.04
N TRP A 53 -3.58 9.58 3.57
CA TRP A 53 -2.82 8.41 3.14
C TRP A 53 -3.58 7.13 3.46
N ILE A 54 -3.24 6.07 2.72
CA ILE A 54 -3.78 4.71 2.91
C ILE A 54 -2.61 3.79 3.24
N PHE A 55 -2.73 3.08 4.36
CA PHE A 55 -1.88 1.94 4.68
C PHE A 55 -2.61 0.65 4.36
N LEU A 56 -1.91 -0.31 3.75
CA LEU A 56 -2.37 -1.68 3.60
C LEU A 56 -1.49 -2.61 4.43
N VAL A 57 -2.05 -3.76 4.76
CA VAL A 57 -1.38 -4.83 5.50
C VAL A 57 -1.12 -5.99 4.55
N HIS A 58 0.11 -6.50 4.52
CA HIS A 58 0.42 -7.74 3.81
C HIS A 58 -0.20 -8.93 4.55
N GLU A 59 -1.08 -9.68 3.87
CA GLU A 59 -1.78 -10.82 4.48
C GLU A 59 -0.84 -11.91 5.00
N GLU A 60 0.32 -12.09 4.39
CA GLU A 60 1.28 -13.15 4.75
C GLU A 60 2.22 -12.76 5.90
N THR A 61 2.65 -11.51 5.97
CA THR A 61 3.67 -11.03 6.92
C THR A 61 3.10 -10.17 8.04
N ASP A 62 1.85 -9.72 7.92
CA ASP A 62 1.20 -8.72 8.77
C ASP A 62 1.95 -7.37 8.79
N GLU A 63 2.87 -7.16 7.83
CA GLU A 63 3.61 -5.92 7.69
C GLU A 63 2.76 -4.86 6.98
N THR A 64 2.84 -3.63 7.49
CA THR A 64 2.12 -2.50 6.90
C THR A 64 2.99 -1.73 5.90
N TYR A 65 2.40 -1.24 4.82
CA TYR A 65 3.06 -0.38 3.86
C TYR A 65 2.15 0.76 3.40
N LEU A 66 2.77 1.88 3.00
CA LEU A 66 2.08 3.04 2.47
C LEU A 66 1.65 2.76 1.02
N ALA A 67 0.35 2.53 0.80
CA ALA A 67 -0.18 2.17 -0.51
C ALA A 67 -0.63 3.38 -1.34
N ALA A 68 -1.06 4.47 -0.69
CA ALA A 68 -1.36 5.72 -1.37
C ALA A 68 -1.16 6.91 -0.44
N SER A 69 -0.86 8.08 -1.02
CA SER A 69 -0.75 9.32 -0.26
C SER A 69 -1.18 10.53 -1.08
N LEU A 70 -1.74 11.52 -0.40
CA LEU A 70 -2.18 12.79 -0.96
C LEU A 70 -1.61 13.91 -0.10
N ASN A 71 -0.79 14.77 -0.71
CA ASN A 71 -0.20 15.96 -0.09
C ASN A 71 0.37 15.69 1.31
N LEU A 72 1.29 14.72 1.42
CA LEU A 72 1.98 14.46 2.69
C LEU A 72 2.59 15.75 3.24
N PRO A 73 2.54 15.97 4.57
CA PRO A 73 3.27 17.06 5.18
C PRO A 73 4.75 16.97 4.78
N PRO A 74 5.44 18.10 4.51
CA PRO A 74 6.83 18.07 4.03
C PRO A 74 7.76 17.20 4.89
N GLY A 75 7.62 17.26 6.22
CA GLY A 75 8.41 16.42 7.13
C GLY A 75 8.21 14.91 7.00
N LEU A 76 7.14 14.43 6.34
CA LEU A 76 6.97 13.03 5.96
C LEU A 76 7.31 12.78 4.49
N ALA A 77 6.99 13.72 3.61
CA ALA A 77 7.29 13.62 2.18
C ALA A 77 8.80 13.56 1.92
N ASP A 78 9.57 14.40 2.62
CA ASP A 78 11.03 14.50 2.51
C ASP A 78 11.75 13.36 3.24
N HIS A 79 11.03 12.62 4.09
CA HIS A 79 11.55 11.52 4.90
C HIS A 79 10.66 10.26 4.81
N PRO A 80 10.59 9.58 3.65
CA PRO A 80 9.71 8.42 3.45
C PRO A 80 9.90 7.29 4.46
N ALA A 81 11.12 7.13 5.00
CA ALA A 81 11.42 6.15 6.04
C ALA A 81 10.57 6.35 7.32
N LEU A 82 10.05 7.55 7.58
CA LEU A 82 9.14 7.80 8.69
C LEU A 82 7.75 7.20 8.49
N MET A 83 7.38 6.87 7.25
CA MET A 83 6.12 6.21 6.91
C MET A 83 6.24 4.67 6.98
N ALA A 84 7.43 4.13 7.22
CA ALA A 84 7.66 2.72 7.47
C ALA A 84 7.63 2.38 8.98
N GLY A 85 7.59 1.09 9.30
CA GLY A 85 7.64 0.56 10.67
C GLY A 85 6.39 0.88 11.50
N ASP A 86 6.57 0.89 12.82
CA ASP A 86 5.45 0.94 13.76
C ASP A 86 4.87 2.34 13.94
N CYS A 87 3.57 2.40 14.14
CA CYS A 87 2.86 3.62 14.49
C CYS A 87 1.67 3.25 15.35
N TYR A 88 1.43 4.02 16.42
CA TYR A 88 0.34 3.76 17.36
C TYR A 88 -1.02 3.56 16.67
N CYS A 89 -1.31 4.28 15.59
CA CYS A 89 -2.58 4.11 14.87
C CYS A 89 -2.68 2.76 14.14
N LEU A 90 -1.57 2.22 13.66
CA LEU A 90 -1.50 0.93 12.98
C LEU A 90 -1.57 -0.21 14.01
N ASP A 91 -0.80 -0.10 15.09
CA ASP A 91 -0.83 -1.07 16.20
C ASP A 91 -2.26 -1.18 16.79
N THR A 92 -2.93 -0.05 16.98
CA THR A 92 -4.31 0.00 17.48
C THR A 92 -5.30 -0.60 16.48
N TYR A 93 -5.10 -0.39 15.18
CA TYR A 93 -5.92 -1.03 14.13
C TYR A 93 -5.75 -2.55 14.14
N GLN A 94 -4.51 -3.05 14.16
CA GLN A 94 -4.20 -4.48 14.19
C GLN A 94 -4.70 -5.17 15.46
N ALA A 95 -4.71 -4.46 16.59
CA ALA A 95 -5.31 -4.96 17.83
C ALA A 95 -6.85 -5.09 17.78
N GLY A 96 -7.51 -4.61 16.72
CA GLY A 96 -8.97 -4.64 16.55
C GLY A 96 -9.74 -3.58 17.34
N ASP A 97 -9.02 -2.65 17.99
CA ASP A 97 -9.59 -1.66 18.93
C ASP A 97 -10.28 -0.48 18.21
N LEU A 98 -10.25 -0.45 16.87
CA LEU A 98 -10.95 0.55 16.05
C LEU A 98 -12.35 0.08 15.58
N ALA A 99 -12.80 -1.12 15.97
CA ALA A 99 -14.10 -1.65 15.55
C ALA A 99 -15.33 -1.04 16.27
N GLY A 100 -15.11 -0.33 17.39
CA GLY A 100 -16.16 -0.04 18.38
C GLY A 100 -16.95 1.26 18.22
N ALA A 101 -16.51 2.24 17.43
CA ALA A 101 -17.18 3.54 17.30
C ALA A 101 -17.56 3.84 15.84
N ALA A 102 -18.65 4.61 15.69
CA ALA A 102 -19.27 5.03 14.44
C ALA A 102 -18.23 5.27 13.34
N ASN A 103 -18.50 4.79 12.11
CA ASN A 103 -17.86 5.01 10.79
C ASN A 103 -16.59 5.92 10.61
N VAL A 104 -16.30 6.86 11.50
CA VAL A 104 -15.08 7.68 11.59
C VAL A 104 -14.49 7.61 13.02
N ASN A 105 -13.25 7.12 13.15
CA ASN A 105 -12.46 7.17 14.38
C ASN A 105 -11.38 8.26 14.32
N ILE A 106 -11.15 8.96 15.44
CA ILE A 106 -10.06 9.93 15.58
C ILE A 106 -8.98 9.33 16.48
N ILE A 107 -7.75 9.22 15.96
CA ILE A 107 -6.60 8.66 16.68
C ILE A 107 -5.36 9.54 16.51
N THR A 108 -4.51 9.58 17.54
CA THR A 108 -3.27 10.37 17.51
C THR A 108 -2.16 9.60 16.79
N CYS A 109 -1.77 10.07 15.62
CA CYS A 109 -0.64 9.51 14.90
C CYS A 109 0.71 9.91 15.55
N THR A 110 1.49 8.93 16.02
CA THR A 110 2.81 9.19 16.63
C THR A 110 3.81 9.73 15.62
N ARG A 111 3.71 9.36 14.33
CA ARG A 111 4.52 9.95 13.25
C ARG A 111 4.29 11.46 13.15
N LEU A 112 3.04 11.91 13.12
CA LEU A 112 2.71 13.34 13.11
C LEU A 112 3.15 14.04 14.39
N LYS A 113 2.95 13.41 15.55
CA LYS A 113 3.38 13.97 16.84
C LYS A 113 4.88 14.30 16.83
N LYS A 114 5.72 13.41 16.28
CA LYS A 114 7.17 13.60 16.17
C LYS A 114 7.55 14.81 15.30
N LEU A 115 6.78 15.11 14.25
CA LEU A 115 7.03 16.29 13.40
C LEU A 115 6.75 17.59 14.15
N VAL A 116 5.65 17.64 14.90
CA VAL A 116 5.23 18.84 15.64
C VAL A 116 6.15 19.11 16.83
N SER A 117 6.75 18.08 17.41
CA SER A 117 7.69 18.21 18.54
C SER A 117 9.14 18.46 18.12
N GLY A 118 9.43 18.50 16.81
CA GLY A 118 10.74 18.82 16.25
C GLY A 118 10.83 20.19 15.55
N SER A 119 9.86 21.09 15.80
CA SER A 119 9.81 22.47 15.27
C SER A 119 10.30 23.48 16.30
#